data_AF-A0ABD1R625-F1
#
_entry.id   AF-A0ABD1R625-F1
#
_cell.length_a   1.000
_cell.length_b   1.000
_cell.length_c   1.000
_cell.angle_alpha   90.00
_cell.angle_beta   90.00
_cell.angle_gamma   90.00
#
_symmetry.space_group_name_H-M   'P 1'
#
loop_
_entity.id
_entity.type
_entity.pdbx_description
1 polymer ?
#
loop_
_entity_poly.entity_id
_entity_poly.type
_entity_poly.pdbx_seq_one_letter_code
_entity_poly.pdbx_strand_id
1 'polypeptide(L)'
;MARMARSCIQTLLKVVNSGIGMVGIAMIIYALWMLRVWQRHLGPDSAPNAPIPWLIYSLIGLGASLCVITCSGHIAAETANGCCLYVYMVFIFMLLVLEAAVTADVFLNRNWEEDFPDDPTGNLDELKDFIKDNFDICRWIGLTVVGLQGLSMLLAMILKALGPHSETYYESDDDYTPDRVPLLKNYVPPHSYVSDSLYQPKNDSWNIKINGKAGR
;
A
#
# COMPACT_ATOMS: atom_id res chain seq x y z
N MET A 1 0.32 8.42 22.85
CA MET A 1 0.05 6.99 22.57
C MET A 1 -0.18 6.70 21.09
N ALA A 2 -1.10 7.39 20.41
CA ALA A 2 -1.38 7.14 18.98
C ALA A 2 -0.16 7.30 18.04
N ARG A 3 0.70 8.29 18.27
CA ARG A 3 1.94 8.51 17.49
C ARG A 3 2.91 7.31 17.61
N MET A 4 3.15 6.83 18.82
CA MET A 4 4.02 5.67 19.08
C MET A 4 3.45 4.38 18.48
N ALA A 5 2.13 4.17 18.59
CA ALA A 5 1.45 3.02 17.98
C ALA A 5 1.58 3.04 16.45
N ARG A 6 1.45 4.21 15.82
CA ARG A 6 1.66 4.38 14.38
C ARG A 6 3.08 4.03 13.96
N SER A 7 4.10 4.59 14.63
CA SER A 7 5.50 4.31 14.32
C SER A 7 5.84 2.82 14.51
N CYS A 8 5.24 2.17 15.51
CA CYS A 8 5.35 0.74 15.71
C CYS A 8 4.76 -0.04 14.51
N ILE A 9 3.53 0.29 14.10
CA ILE A 9 2.85 -0.36 12.96
C ILE A 9 3.64 -0.15 11.66
N GLN A 10 4.12 1.07 11.40
CA GLN A 10 4.95 1.37 10.21
C GLN A 10 6.23 0.54 10.21
N THR A 11 6.92 0.45 11.34
CA THR A 11 8.15 -0.35 11.48
C THR A 11 7.86 -1.84 11.27
N LEU A 12 6.80 -2.37 11.90
CA LEU A 12 6.39 -3.76 11.72
C LEU A 12 6.06 -4.08 10.26
N LEU A 13 5.29 -3.22 9.60
CA LEU A 13 4.94 -3.40 8.19
C LEU A 13 6.20 -3.35 7.30
N LYS A 14 7.18 -2.48 7.58
CA LYS A 14 8.46 -2.45 6.88
C LYS A 14 9.27 -3.73 7.09
N VAL A 15 9.34 -4.23 8.32
CA VAL A 15 10.08 -5.46 8.66
C VAL A 15 9.49 -6.67 7.93
N VAL A 16 8.15 -6.83 7.97
CA VAL A 16 7.47 -7.92 7.27
C VAL A 16 7.70 -7.84 5.75
N ASN A 17 7.55 -6.67 5.15
CA ASN A 17 7.79 -6.49 3.72
C ASN A 17 9.25 -6.70 3.33
N SER A 18 10.21 -6.32 4.17
CA SER A 18 11.64 -6.59 3.95
C SER A 18 11.92 -8.10 3.95
N GLY A 19 11.29 -8.87 4.84
CA GLY A 19 11.38 -10.32 4.84
C GLY A 19 10.87 -10.93 3.54
N ILE A 20 9.70 -10.49 3.07
CA ILE A 20 9.12 -10.91 1.78
C ILE A 20 10.06 -10.56 0.61
N GLY A 21 10.68 -9.38 0.64
CA GLY A 21 11.59 -8.93 -0.41
C GLY A 21 12.87 -9.76 -0.47
N MET A 22 13.41 -10.14 0.70
CA MET A 22 14.55 -11.06 0.76
C MET A 22 14.22 -12.42 0.14
N VAL A 23 13.02 -12.96 0.41
CA VAL A 23 12.55 -14.21 -0.22
C VAL A 23 12.44 -14.03 -1.74
N GLY A 24 11.85 -12.93 -2.21
CA GLY A 24 11.76 -12.63 -3.65
C GLY A 24 13.12 -12.55 -4.34
N ILE A 25 14.10 -11.88 -3.73
CA ILE A 25 15.48 -11.81 -4.25
C ILE A 25 16.13 -13.19 -4.27
N ALA A 26 15.99 -13.97 -3.19
CA ALA A 26 16.53 -15.33 -3.13
C ALA A 26 15.93 -16.24 -4.21
N MET A 27 14.60 -16.14 -4.45
CA MET A 27 13.92 -16.84 -5.54
C MET A 27 14.48 -16.46 -6.91
N ILE A 28 14.69 -15.18 -7.18
CA ILE A 28 15.27 -14.72 -8.46
C ILE A 28 16.69 -15.26 -8.63
N ILE A 29 17.54 -15.15 -7.61
CA ILE A 29 18.93 -15.64 -7.67
C ILE A 29 18.95 -17.15 -7.94
N TYR A 30 18.13 -17.92 -7.24
CA TYR A 30 18.03 -19.36 -7.42
C TYR A 30 17.52 -19.74 -8.81
N ALA A 31 16.49 -19.04 -9.30
CA ALA A 31 15.96 -19.28 -10.64
C ALA A 31 16.96 -18.91 -11.74
N LEU A 32 17.73 -17.83 -11.58
CA LEU A 32 18.83 -17.49 -12.49
C LEU A 32 19.96 -18.53 -12.47
N TRP A 33 20.24 -19.10 -11.30
CA TRP A 33 21.18 -20.21 -11.18
C TRP A 33 20.67 -21.45 -11.92
N MET A 34 19.39 -21.82 -11.74
CA MET A 34 18.77 -22.92 -12.49
C MET A 34 18.78 -22.66 -14.00
N LEU A 35 18.50 -21.44 -14.44
CA LEU A 35 18.57 -21.05 -15.85
C LEU A 35 19.98 -21.24 -16.41
N ARG A 36 21.01 -20.83 -15.66
CA ARG A 36 22.43 -21.04 -16.01
C ARG A 36 22.81 -22.51 -16.08
N VAL A 37 22.23 -23.36 -15.23
CA VAL A 37 22.45 -24.82 -15.26
C VAL A 37 21.77 -25.42 -16.49
N TRP A 38 20.51 -25.05 -16.73
CA TRP A 38 19.73 -25.48 -17.88
C TRP A 38 20.42 -25.13 -19.21
N GLN A 39 20.84 -23.88 -19.37
CA GLN A 39 21.56 -23.41 -20.55
C GLN A 39 22.88 -24.15 -20.80
N ARG A 40 23.54 -24.69 -19.77
CA ARG A 40 24.76 -25.48 -19.93
C ARG A 40 24.48 -26.90 -20.44
N HIS A 41 23.29 -27.45 -20.17
CA HIS A 41 22.88 -28.77 -20.64
C HIS A 41 22.41 -28.73 -22.10
N LEU A 42 21.81 -27.61 -22.52
CA LEU A 42 21.53 -27.34 -23.92
C LEU A 42 22.84 -27.03 -24.66
N GLY A 43 23.39 -28.03 -25.36
CA GLY A 43 24.52 -27.83 -26.26
C GLY A 43 24.26 -26.75 -27.32
N PRO A 44 25.32 -26.19 -27.95
CA PRO A 44 25.20 -25.09 -28.91
C PRO A 44 24.29 -25.40 -30.11
N ASP A 45 24.11 -26.67 -30.47
CA ASP A 45 23.29 -27.12 -31.61
C ASP A 45 21.78 -27.20 -31.28
N SER A 46 21.40 -27.13 -30.00
CA SER A 46 20.00 -27.30 -29.55
C SER A 46 19.24 -25.97 -29.42
N ALA A 47 19.90 -24.83 -29.61
CA ALA A 47 19.34 -23.49 -29.39
C ALA A 47 18.04 -23.17 -30.18
N PRO A 48 17.91 -23.49 -31.48
CA PRO A 48 16.70 -23.11 -32.23
C PRO A 48 15.46 -23.96 -31.88
N ASN A 49 15.64 -25.14 -31.27
CA ASN A 49 14.55 -26.06 -30.90
C ASN A 49 14.48 -26.30 -29.38
N ALA A 50 15.11 -25.43 -28.58
CA ALA A 50 15.18 -25.59 -27.14
C ALA A 50 13.77 -25.45 -26.52
N PRO A 51 13.31 -26.43 -25.74
CA PRO A 51 12.02 -26.32 -25.06
C PRO A 51 12.08 -25.21 -23.99
N ILE A 52 10.99 -24.47 -23.85
CA ILE A 52 10.91 -23.29 -22.99
C ILE A 52 10.82 -23.75 -21.52
N PRO A 53 11.78 -23.40 -20.65
CA PRO A 53 11.74 -23.78 -19.24
C PRO A 53 10.76 -22.90 -18.45
N TRP A 54 9.46 -23.17 -18.63
CA TRP A 54 8.38 -22.34 -18.10
C TRP A 54 8.41 -22.22 -16.57
N LEU A 55 8.81 -23.26 -15.84
CA LEU A 55 8.90 -23.25 -14.37
C LEU A 55 9.93 -22.22 -13.88
N ILE A 56 11.10 -22.16 -14.55
CA ILE A 56 12.15 -21.21 -14.21
C ILE A 56 11.66 -19.77 -14.42
N TYR A 57 10.99 -19.49 -15.54
CA TYR A 57 10.40 -18.18 -15.80
C TYR A 57 9.29 -17.82 -14.80
N SER A 58 8.49 -18.81 -14.38
CA SER A 58 7.45 -18.62 -13.37
C SER A 58 8.04 -18.25 -12.01
N LEU A 59 9.15 -18.89 -11.60
CA LEU A 59 9.88 -18.55 -10.37
C LEU A 59 10.51 -17.14 -10.43
N ILE A 60 11.06 -16.75 -11.59
CA ILE A 60 11.56 -15.38 -11.79
C ILE A 60 10.42 -14.38 -11.70
N GLY A 61 9.30 -14.65 -12.38
CA GLY A 61 8.11 -13.79 -12.38
C GLY A 61 7.52 -13.62 -10.98
N LEU A 62 7.40 -14.71 -10.23
CA LEU A 62 6.93 -14.70 -8.85
C LEU A 62 7.92 -13.97 -7.93
N GLY A 63 9.23 -14.20 -8.05
CA GLY A 63 10.22 -13.45 -7.28
C GLY A 63 10.19 -11.95 -7.58
N ALA A 64 10.03 -11.57 -8.85
CA ALA A 64 9.92 -10.17 -9.26
C ALA A 64 8.64 -9.50 -8.73
N SER A 65 7.51 -10.21 -8.74
CA SER A 65 6.26 -9.68 -8.18
C SER A 65 6.38 -9.46 -6.67
N LEU A 66 7.01 -10.37 -5.93
CA LEU A 66 7.31 -10.19 -4.50
C LEU A 66 8.19 -8.95 -4.25
N CYS A 67 9.19 -8.69 -5.10
CA CYS A 67 9.99 -7.46 -5.01
C CYS A 67 9.14 -6.20 -5.22
N VAL A 68 8.24 -6.18 -6.21
CA VAL A 68 7.32 -5.05 -6.45
C VAL A 68 6.40 -4.83 -5.25
N ILE A 69 5.88 -5.92 -4.68
CA ILE A 69 5.03 -5.88 -3.48
C ILE A 69 5.80 -5.28 -2.31
N THR A 70 7.02 -5.74 -2.06
CA THR A 70 7.89 -5.17 -1.02
C THR A 70 8.13 -3.68 -1.23
N CYS A 71 8.53 -3.26 -2.43
CA CYS A 71 8.73 -1.84 -2.74
C CYS A 71 7.45 -1.02 -2.45
N SER A 72 6.29 -1.50 -2.91
CA SER A 72 5.01 -0.85 -2.65
C SER A 72 4.67 -0.80 -1.16
N GLY A 73 4.99 -1.85 -0.40
CA GLY A 73 4.77 -1.93 1.05
C GLY A 73 5.66 -0.96 1.85
N HIS A 74 6.92 -0.79 1.46
CA HIS A 74 7.79 0.22 2.06
C HIS A 74 7.28 1.64 1.80
N ILE A 75 6.88 1.93 0.55
CA ILE A 75 6.30 3.23 0.16
C ILE A 75 4.98 3.46 0.91
N ALA A 76 4.12 2.45 1.02
CA ALA A 76 2.85 2.54 1.75
C ALA A 76 3.07 2.79 3.24
N ALA A 77 4.04 2.12 3.86
CA ALA A 77 4.37 2.30 5.27
C ALA A 77 4.94 3.71 5.56
N GLU A 78 5.78 4.23 4.67
CA GLU A 78 6.43 5.54 4.83
C GLU A 78 5.48 6.70 4.55
N THR A 79 4.79 6.67 3.41
CA THR A 79 3.88 7.76 3.03
C THR A 79 2.61 7.77 3.87
N ALA A 80 2.15 6.60 4.35
CA ALA A 80 0.84 6.41 4.96
C ALA A 80 -0.30 7.09 4.18
N ASN A 81 -0.13 7.21 2.85
CA ASN A 81 -1.11 7.79 1.94
C ASN A 81 -2.15 6.74 1.58
N GLY A 82 -3.43 7.12 1.57
CA GLY A 82 -4.54 6.20 1.28
C GLY A 82 -4.39 5.49 -0.08
N CYS A 83 -3.87 6.18 -1.09
CA CYS A 83 -3.68 5.60 -2.43
C CYS A 83 -2.59 4.51 -2.45
N CYS A 84 -1.38 4.80 -1.94
CA CYS A 84 -0.27 3.83 -1.89
C CYS A 84 -0.63 2.61 -1.05
N LEU A 85 -1.33 2.84 0.06
CA LEU A 85 -1.78 1.79 0.96
C LEU A 85 -2.88 0.93 0.31
N TYR A 86 -3.78 1.51 -0.50
CA TYR A 86 -4.73 0.75 -1.31
C TYR A 86 -4.04 -0.11 -2.37
N VAL A 87 -3.09 0.45 -3.13
CA VAL A 87 -2.31 -0.30 -4.12
C VAL A 87 -1.62 -1.50 -3.47
N TYR A 88 -0.98 -1.30 -2.32
CA TYR A 88 -0.37 -2.38 -1.55
C TYR A 88 -1.40 -3.45 -1.13
N MET A 89 -2.53 -3.05 -0.56
CA MET A 89 -3.60 -3.99 -0.17
C MET A 89 -4.15 -4.78 -1.35
N VAL A 90 -4.30 -4.16 -2.53
CA VAL A 90 -4.71 -4.85 -3.76
C VAL A 90 -3.70 -5.91 -4.15
N PHE A 91 -2.39 -5.62 -4.08
CA PHE A 91 -1.38 -6.64 -4.39
C PHE A 91 -1.41 -7.82 -3.41
N ILE A 92 -1.49 -7.58 -2.10
CA ILE A 92 -1.60 -8.66 -1.11
C ILE A 92 -2.89 -9.46 -1.31
N PHE A 93 -4.00 -8.81 -1.70
CA PHE A 93 -5.24 -9.49 -2.01
C PHE A 93 -5.13 -10.37 -3.26
N MET A 94 -4.47 -9.88 -4.30
CA MET A 94 -4.20 -10.69 -5.49
C MET A 94 -3.33 -11.92 -5.16
N LEU A 95 -2.34 -11.79 -4.26
CA LEU A 95 -1.58 -12.94 -3.77
C LEU A 95 -2.46 -13.96 -3.03
N LEU A 96 -3.34 -13.51 -2.13
CA LEU A 96 -4.27 -14.41 -1.44
C LEU A 96 -5.21 -15.12 -2.42
N VAL A 97 -5.72 -14.41 -3.43
CA VAL A 97 -6.57 -15.02 -4.46
C VAL A 97 -5.79 -16.03 -5.29
N LEU A 98 -4.54 -15.72 -5.66
CA LEU A 98 -3.67 -16.65 -6.38
C LEU A 98 -3.37 -17.90 -5.55
N GLU A 99 -3.01 -17.76 -4.27
CA GLU A 99 -2.77 -18.89 -3.36
C GLU A 99 -4.02 -19.74 -3.18
N ALA A 100 -5.18 -19.11 -2.99
CA ALA A 100 -6.46 -19.81 -2.88
C ALA A 100 -6.84 -20.53 -4.18
N ALA A 101 -6.59 -19.91 -5.34
CA ALA A 101 -6.84 -20.50 -6.65
C ALA A 101 -5.96 -21.73 -6.88
N VAL A 102 -4.64 -21.63 -6.65
CA VAL A 102 -3.71 -22.76 -6.79
C VAL A 102 -4.06 -23.87 -5.79
N THR A 103 -4.36 -23.53 -4.53
CA THR A 103 -4.74 -24.53 -3.51
C THR A 103 -6.04 -25.23 -3.87
N ALA A 104 -7.05 -24.48 -4.34
CA ALA A 104 -8.33 -25.03 -4.76
C ALA A 104 -8.17 -25.92 -5.99
N ASP A 105 -7.35 -25.51 -6.96
CA ASP A 105 -7.09 -26.27 -8.18
C ASP A 105 -6.43 -27.62 -7.85
N VAL A 106 -5.35 -27.61 -7.07
CA VAL A 106 -4.66 -28.84 -6.60
C VAL A 106 -5.59 -29.75 -5.79
N PHE A 107 -6.54 -29.20 -5.02
CA PHE A 107 -7.42 -30.00 -4.16
C PHE A 107 -8.66 -30.54 -4.89
N LEU A 108 -9.23 -29.78 -5.82
CA LEU A 108 -10.47 -30.14 -6.54
C LEU A 108 -10.18 -30.93 -7.81
N ASN A 109 -9.06 -30.64 -8.49
CA ASN A 109 -8.70 -31.31 -9.73
C ASN A 109 -7.82 -32.53 -9.44
N ARG A 110 -8.38 -33.74 -9.58
CA ARG A 110 -7.63 -35.00 -9.42
C ARG A 110 -6.51 -35.15 -10.44
N ASN A 111 -6.59 -34.45 -11.56
CA ASN A 111 -5.66 -34.50 -12.68
C ASN A 111 -4.95 -33.16 -12.87
N TRP A 112 -4.80 -32.34 -11.82
CA TRP A 112 -4.14 -31.02 -11.88
C TRP A 112 -2.75 -31.07 -12.54
N GLU A 113 -2.06 -32.21 -12.44
CA GLU A 113 -0.75 -32.41 -13.06
C GLU A 113 -0.79 -32.37 -14.59
N GLU A 114 -1.92 -32.73 -15.21
CA GLU A 114 -2.11 -32.72 -16.67
C GLU A 114 -2.30 -31.31 -17.23
N ASP A 115 -2.63 -30.32 -16.38
CA ASP A 115 -2.83 -28.93 -16.80
C ASP A 115 -1.50 -28.18 -16.98
N PHE A 116 -0.41 -28.70 -16.42
CA PHE A 116 0.92 -28.11 -16.58
C PHE A 116 1.58 -28.57 -17.89
N PRO A 117 2.20 -27.65 -18.64
CA PRO A 117 2.98 -28.05 -19.81
C PRO A 117 4.17 -28.90 -19.36
N ASP A 118 4.58 -29.85 -20.22
CA ASP A 118 5.72 -30.71 -19.95
C ASP A 118 6.94 -29.88 -19.54
N ASP A 119 7.50 -30.17 -18.35
CA ASP A 119 8.70 -29.49 -17.86
C ASP A 119 9.94 -30.18 -18.45
N PRO A 120 10.65 -29.55 -19.41
CA PRO A 120 11.83 -30.16 -20.00
C PRO A 120 12.99 -30.25 -18.99
N THR A 121 12.92 -29.51 -17.89
CA THR A 121 14.00 -29.39 -16.90
C THR A 121 13.96 -30.48 -15.83
N GLY A 122 12.83 -31.15 -15.63
CA GLY A 122 12.61 -32.13 -14.55
C GLY A 122 12.57 -31.50 -13.15
N ASN A 123 12.69 -30.19 -13.03
CA ASN A 123 12.67 -29.48 -11.75
C ASN A 123 11.28 -29.52 -11.09
N LEU A 124 10.21 -29.63 -11.89
CA LEU A 124 8.85 -29.75 -11.36
C LEU A 124 8.67 -31.07 -10.60
N ASP A 125 9.20 -32.17 -11.12
CA ASP A 125 9.11 -33.48 -10.47
C ASP A 125 9.92 -33.50 -9.18
N GLU A 126 11.14 -32.93 -9.19
CA GLU A 126 11.96 -32.79 -7.98
C GLU A 126 11.26 -31.92 -6.91
N LEU A 127 10.60 -30.83 -7.32
CA LEU A 127 9.81 -29.99 -6.41
C LEU A 127 8.62 -30.77 -5.81
N LYS A 128 7.90 -31.54 -6.62
CA LYS A 128 6.77 -32.36 -6.17
C LYS A 128 7.21 -33.40 -5.16
N ASP A 129 8.31 -34.11 -5.44
CA ASP A 129 8.89 -35.11 -4.55
C ASP A 129 9.31 -34.45 -3.22
N PHE A 130 9.98 -33.29 -3.27
CA PHE A 130 10.34 -32.54 -2.07
C PHE A 130 9.11 -32.14 -1.22
N ILE A 131 8.05 -31.63 -1.85
CA ILE A 131 6.81 -31.25 -1.15
C ILE A 131 6.15 -32.47 -0.53
N LYS A 132 6.13 -33.60 -1.23
CA LYS A 132 5.53 -34.85 -0.75
C LYS A 132 6.28 -35.41 0.46
N ASP A 133 7.61 -35.37 0.42
CA ASP A 133 8.46 -35.84 1.51
C ASP A 133 8.39 -34.93 2.74
N ASN A 134 8.09 -33.64 2.56
CA ASN A 134 8.08 -32.63 3.63
C ASN A 134 6.70 -31.99 3.84
N PHE A 135 5.62 -32.70 3.51
CA PHE A 135 4.28 -32.13 3.42
C PHE A 135 3.84 -31.38 4.69
N ASP A 136 4.11 -31.93 5.87
CA ASP A 136 3.74 -31.29 7.14
C ASP A 136 4.45 -29.92 7.31
N ILE A 137 5.73 -29.85 6.94
CA ILE A 137 6.51 -28.61 7.01
C ILE A 137 5.96 -27.61 5.98
N CYS A 138 5.75 -28.04 4.74
CA CYS A 138 5.19 -27.22 3.67
C CYS A 138 3.81 -26.66 4.03
N ARG A 139 2.96 -27.46 4.70
CA ARG A 139 1.65 -27.03 5.19
C ARG A 139 1.76 -25.91 6.24
N TRP A 140 2.66 -26.04 7.22
CA TRP A 140 2.89 -25.00 8.22
C TRP A 140 3.50 -23.74 7.61
N ILE A 141 4.38 -23.88 6.62
CA ILE A 141 4.91 -22.75 5.85
C ILE A 141 3.77 -22.03 5.14
N GLY A 142 2.92 -22.75 4.39
CA GLY A 142 1.77 -22.15 3.71
C GLY A 142 0.82 -21.42 4.65
N LEU A 143 0.48 -22.02 5.79
CA LEU A 143 -0.35 -21.37 6.82
C LEU A 143 0.30 -20.09 7.37
N THR A 144 1.62 -20.11 7.56
CA THR A 144 2.39 -18.94 8.02
C THR A 144 2.38 -17.84 6.98
N VAL A 145 2.52 -18.17 5.69
CA VAL A 145 2.49 -17.20 4.58
C VAL A 145 1.12 -16.49 4.52
N VAL A 146 0.02 -17.25 4.51
CA VAL A 146 -1.35 -16.71 4.53
C VAL A 146 -1.57 -15.85 5.78
N GLY A 147 -1.09 -16.31 6.93
CA GLY A 147 -1.17 -15.56 8.19
C GLY A 147 -0.41 -14.23 8.14
N LEU A 148 0.79 -14.22 7.54
CA LEU A 148 1.62 -13.03 7.40
C LEU A 148 1.02 -12.03 6.40
N GLN A 149 0.39 -12.51 5.33
CA GLN A 149 -0.38 -11.68 4.40
C GLN A 149 -1.60 -11.05 5.09
N GLY A 150 -2.35 -11.84 5.86
CA GLY A 150 -3.48 -11.34 6.65
C GLY A 150 -3.05 -10.30 7.70
N LEU A 151 -1.95 -10.54 8.40
CA LEU A 151 -1.36 -9.58 9.33
C LEU A 151 -0.92 -8.29 8.61
N SER A 152 -0.31 -8.41 7.44
CA SER A 152 0.12 -7.26 6.63
C SER A 152 -1.07 -6.40 6.19
N MET A 153 -2.18 -7.04 5.78
CA MET A 153 -3.42 -6.34 5.47
C MET A 153 -4.00 -5.64 6.71
N LEU A 154 -4.02 -6.31 7.87
CA LEU A 154 -4.50 -5.73 9.11
C LEU A 154 -3.69 -4.49 9.50
N LEU A 155 -2.35 -4.59 9.47
CA LEU A 155 -1.45 -3.48 9.77
C LEU A 155 -1.65 -2.31 8.81
N ALA A 156 -1.81 -2.58 7.52
CA ALA A 156 -2.14 -1.57 6.53
C ALA A 156 -3.49 -0.90 6.85
N MET A 157 -4.54 -1.67 7.11
CA MET A 157 -5.87 -1.16 7.45
C MET A 157 -5.86 -0.27 8.70
N ILE A 158 -5.14 -0.67 9.75
CA ILE A 158 -4.98 0.15 10.96
C ILE A 158 -4.22 1.44 10.63
N LEU A 159 -3.13 1.36 9.85
CA LEU A 159 -2.36 2.54 9.43
C LEU A 159 -3.22 3.51 8.62
N LYS A 160 -4.12 3.00 7.77
CA LYS A 160 -5.11 3.80 7.03
C LYS A 160 -6.12 4.45 7.97
N ALA A 161 -6.62 3.71 8.96
CA ALA A 161 -7.59 4.23 9.93
C ALA A 161 -6.99 5.32 10.84
N LEU A 162 -5.68 5.28 11.10
CA LEU A 162 -4.97 6.30 11.87
C LEU A 162 -4.80 7.65 11.12
N GLY A 163 -5.11 7.71 9.82
CA GLY A 163 -5.08 8.92 9.00
C GLY A 163 -3.68 9.49 8.71
N PRO A 164 -3.54 10.48 7.81
CA PRO A 164 -2.25 11.13 7.52
C PRO A 164 -1.63 11.83 8.73
N HIS A 165 -0.30 11.97 8.78
CA HIS A 165 0.37 12.83 9.76
C HIS A 165 0.06 14.30 9.43
N SER A 166 -0.44 15.05 10.41
CA SER A 166 -0.63 16.50 10.30
C SER A 166 0.69 17.29 10.31
N GLU A 167 1.84 16.63 10.50
CA GLU A 167 3.12 17.33 10.72
C GLU A 167 3.89 17.70 9.45
N THR A 168 3.50 17.24 8.25
CA THR A 168 4.18 17.70 7.01
C THR A 168 3.81 19.14 6.63
N TYR A 169 2.84 19.79 7.30
CA TYR A 169 2.40 21.15 6.98
C TYR A 169 2.62 22.18 8.10
N TYR A 170 3.28 21.82 9.21
CA TYR A 170 3.38 22.68 10.41
C TYR A 170 4.81 22.77 11.01
N GLU A 171 5.84 22.64 10.18
CA GLU A 171 7.22 22.99 10.56
C GLU A 171 7.88 23.86 9.47
N SER A 172 7.17 24.90 9.05
CA SER A 172 7.77 26.02 8.29
C SER A 172 7.26 27.31 8.89
N ASP A 173 7.87 27.70 10.01
CA ASP A 173 7.80 29.05 10.58
C ASP A 173 8.56 30.03 9.67
N ASP A 174 8.03 30.27 8.46
CA ASP A 174 8.42 31.41 7.62
C ASP A 174 7.17 31.98 6.92
N ASP A 175 6.66 33.02 7.55
CA ASP A 175 5.95 34.18 6.98
C ASP A 175 5.63 34.14 5.47
N TYR A 176 4.47 33.60 5.09
CA TYR A 176 3.79 34.02 3.85
C TYR A 176 2.28 33.76 3.91
N THR A 177 1.53 34.82 3.63
CA THR A 177 0.07 34.94 3.58
C THR A 177 -0.65 33.75 2.89
N PRO A 178 -1.76 33.23 3.45
CA PRO A 178 -2.55 32.20 2.78
C PRO A 178 -3.45 32.84 1.73
N ASP A 179 -2.94 33.05 0.53
CA ASP A 179 -3.75 33.47 -0.62
C ASP A 179 -4.31 32.24 -1.35
N ARG A 180 -5.14 31.46 -0.65
CA ARG A 180 -6.05 30.46 -1.25
C ARG A 180 -7.36 30.44 -0.50
N VAL A 181 -8.17 31.44 -0.82
CA VAL A 181 -9.61 31.53 -0.57
C VAL A 181 -10.35 30.23 -0.91
N PRO A 182 -11.15 29.66 0.00
CA PRO A 182 -12.21 28.72 -0.37
C PRO A 182 -13.31 29.52 -1.07
N LEU A 183 -13.39 29.41 -2.40
CA LEU A 183 -14.50 29.94 -3.16
C LEU A 183 -15.79 29.23 -2.71
N LEU A 184 -16.74 30.03 -2.19
CA LEU A 184 -18.10 29.66 -1.80
C LEU A 184 -18.30 29.12 -0.36
N LYS A 185 -18.00 29.95 0.65
CA LYS A 185 -18.71 29.86 1.94
C LYS A 185 -19.73 31.00 1.99
N ASN A 186 -21.01 30.66 1.84
CA ASN A 186 -22.12 31.60 2.00
C ASN A 186 -22.00 32.32 3.35
N TYR A 187 -21.69 33.62 3.30
CA TYR A 187 -21.61 34.48 4.46
C TYR A 187 -23.02 34.99 4.78
N VAL A 188 -23.59 34.55 5.90
CA VAL A 188 -24.78 35.16 6.51
C VAL A 188 -24.28 36.12 7.59
N PRO A 189 -24.55 37.44 7.52
CA PRO A 189 -24.12 38.37 8.57
C PRO A 189 -24.88 38.11 9.88
N PRO A 190 -24.22 38.08 11.05
CA PRO A 190 -24.92 38.10 12.32
C PRO A 190 -25.46 39.51 12.61
N HIS A 191 -26.75 39.61 12.96
CA HIS A 191 -27.33 40.82 13.53
C HIS A 191 -26.69 41.12 14.88
N SER A 192 -26.02 42.27 14.99
CA SER A 192 -25.47 42.78 16.25
C SER A 192 -26.55 43.47 17.07
N TYR A 193 -26.97 42.81 18.15
CA TYR A 193 -27.67 43.42 19.28
C TYR A 193 -26.67 44.35 20.00
N VAL A 194 -26.84 45.66 19.82
CA VAL A 194 -26.06 46.66 20.55
C VAL A 194 -26.71 46.85 21.91
N SER A 195 -25.99 46.38 22.94
CA SER A 195 -26.31 46.61 24.35
C SER A 195 -25.82 48.00 24.75
N ASP A 196 -26.72 48.73 25.40
CA ASP A 196 -26.56 50.07 25.95
C ASP A 196 -25.57 50.07 27.13
N SER A 197 -24.59 50.98 27.13
CA SER A 197 -23.87 51.44 28.35
C SER A 197 -23.05 52.70 28.07
N LEU A 198 -23.73 53.84 28.12
CA LEU A 198 -23.43 54.98 29.01
C LEU A 198 -21.94 55.31 29.25
N TYR A 199 -21.34 56.15 28.41
CA TYR A 199 -20.24 57.05 28.82
C TYR A 199 -20.26 58.34 27.99
N GLN A 200 -20.66 59.44 28.65
CA GLN A 200 -20.59 60.81 28.16
C GLN A 200 -19.35 61.50 28.77
N PRO A 201 -18.60 62.27 27.97
CA PRO A 201 -18.25 63.64 28.38
C PRO A 201 -18.45 64.60 27.19
N LYS A 202 -19.39 65.54 27.27
CA LYS A 202 -19.25 66.92 27.79
C LYS A 202 -18.86 67.93 26.69
N ASN A 203 -19.90 68.64 26.23
CA ASN A 203 -19.97 70.07 25.89
C ASN A 203 -18.90 70.67 24.94
N ASP A 204 -19.33 71.16 23.77
CA ASP A 204 -19.60 72.60 23.59
C ASP A 204 -20.10 72.93 22.17
N SER A 205 -21.22 73.66 22.15
CA SER A 205 -21.68 74.61 21.10
C SER A 205 -21.84 74.09 19.66
N TRP A 206 -23.03 74.28 19.08
CA TRP A 206 -23.23 75.09 17.85
C TRP A 206 -24.72 75.11 17.47
N ASN A 207 -25.36 76.21 17.87
CA ASN A 207 -26.49 76.92 17.28
C ASN A 207 -27.70 76.14 16.74
N ILE A 208 -28.77 76.21 17.53
CA ILE A 208 -30.17 76.08 17.10
C ILE A 208 -30.48 77.20 16.09
N LYS A 209 -30.99 76.84 14.90
CA LYS A 209 -31.96 77.69 14.20
C LYS A 209 -33.03 76.83 13.53
N ILE A 210 -34.18 76.80 14.20
CA ILE A 210 -35.45 76.29 13.70
C ILE A 210 -35.90 77.20 12.56
N ASN A 211 -36.21 76.63 11.40
CA ASN A 211 -37.38 77.07 10.64
C ASN A 211 -37.91 75.92 9.78
N GLY A 212 -39.05 75.38 10.19
CA GLY A 212 -39.88 74.57 9.31
C GLY A 212 -40.68 75.48 8.39
N LYS A 213 -40.85 75.08 7.13
CA LYS A 213 -42.08 75.35 6.38
C LYS A 213 -42.20 74.38 5.21
N ALA A 214 -43.36 73.75 5.19
CA ALA A 214 -43.89 72.89 4.16
C ALA A 214 -44.07 73.62 2.82
N GLY A 215 -44.08 72.85 1.73
CA GLY A 215 -44.72 73.23 0.46
C GLY A 215 -43.96 72.80 -0.79
N ARG A 216 -44.45 71.71 -1.40
CA ARG A 216 -44.31 71.25 -2.81
C ARG A 216 -42.96 71.42 -3.52
#